data_AF-A0AA95G5K1-F1
#
_entry.id   AF-A0AA95G5K1-F1
#
_cell.length_a   1.000
_cell.length_b   1.000
_cell.length_c   1.000
_cell.angle_alpha   90.00
_cell.angle_beta   90.00
_cell.angle_gamma   90.00
#
_symmetry.space_group_name_H-M   'P 1'
#
loop_
_entity.id
_entity.type
_entity.pdbx_description
1 polymer ?
#
loop_
_entity_poly.entity_id
_entity_poly.type
_entity_poly.pdbx_seq_one_letter_code
_entity_poly.pdbx_strand_id
1 'polypeptide(L)'
;MRALDDIWASITGNAKARISDPFIGAFVCSWVMCNWNHLSLLFWGKEKVNERINVFYNYLSETPIFEWNYVFVIPMSIAFFYLFLLPWVSLIINFLQHWANEKLHKQAVDRDLIKIEQQKKLNEEQLKANPDKQFLEQFVQQDIDKRNQILEHMRQRGSRLEAKALEEKEKAKEQSAKTQEAESKARSVKLELEKKSKQTELEKIRFENDSAKARAAHASNRFPSAYFLLLKIEESLNDDGISISLNALGGIVAAIFGYDNFESLLNDKNFNNETLGKVKFVYYDDELAKRLEQIVLDENSDNENFSADIIFDHLEMLFEGMPFKIISGDHLADECKMEFENDSFDIFNGDGVSGAIAESDTLFDNVEDITLENFYFNDGFYAELSASANGHHYKEEDVPGRSMTVSIIMQCEVLVGKFGLSSIEQGEVNGTLDDYD
;
A
#
# COMPACT_ATOMS: atom_id res chain seq x y z
N MET A 1 -41.45 -36.31 -2.98
CA MET A 1 -40.91 -35.73 -1.74
C MET A 1 -39.47 -36.16 -1.49
N ARG A 2 -39.12 -37.47 -1.44
CA ARG A 2 -37.73 -37.94 -1.24
C ARG A 2 -36.66 -37.37 -2.19
N ALA A 3 -36.95 -37.23 -3.49
CA ALA A 3 -35.98 -36.69 -4.44
C ALA A 3 -35.64 -35.21 -4.22
N LEU A 4 -36.58 -34.43 -3.65
CA LEU A 4 -36.32 -33.03 -3.29
C LEU A 4 -35.53 -32.95 -1.97
N ASP A 5 -35.81 -33.86 -1.03
CA ASP A 5 -35.08 -33.96 0.23
C ASP A 5 -33.61 -34.34 0.01
N ASP A 6 -33.32 -35.25 -0.93
CA ASP A 6 -31.95 -35.65 -1.27
C ASP A 6 -31.16 -34.56 -2.02
N ILE A 7 -31.82 -33.80 -2.91
CA ILE A 7 -31.20 -32.63 -3.58
C ILE A 7 -30.93 -31.53 -2.54
N TRP A 8 -31.87 -31.29 -1.64
CA TRP A 8 -31.71 -30.29 -0.57
C TRP A 8 -30.62 -30.69 0.42
N ALA A 9 -30.50 -31.98 0.77
CA ALA A 9 -29.44 -32.53 1.62
C ALA A 9 -28.05 -32.45 0.98
N SER A 10 -27.95 -32.70 -0.34
CA SER A 10 -26.70 -32.56 -1.10
C SER A 10 -26.24 -31.11 -1.19
N ILE A 11 -27.16 -30.17 -1.41
CA ILE A 11 -26.86 -28.73 -1.45
C ILE A 11 -26.52 -28.20 -0.06
N THR A 12 -27.26 -28.58 0.98
CA THR A 12 -26.97 -28.16 2.36
C THR A 12 -25.66 -28.75 2.89
N GLY A 13 -25.28 -29.97 2.52
CA GLY A 13 -24.01 -30.57 2.89
C GLY A 13 -22.78 -29.80 2.36
N ASN A 14 -22.84 -29.35 1.09
CA ASN A 14 -21.75 -28.58 0.48
C ASN A 14 -21.80 -27.08 0.79
N ALA A 15 -22.99 -26.49 0.93
CA ALA A 15 -23.14 -25.07 1.26
C ALA A 15 -22.77 -24.76 2.71
N LYS A 16 -23.04 -25.67 3.66
CA LYS A 16 -22.72 -25.49 5.09
C LYS A 16 -21.21 -25.40 5.38
N ALA A 17 -20.36 -25.89 4.46
CA ALA A 17 -18.91 -25.79 4.58
C ALA A 17 -18.31 -24.51 3.97
N ARG A 18 -19.05 -23.75 3.14
CA ARG A 18 -18.55 -22.55 2.44
C ARG A 18 -19.35 -21.27 2.68
N ILE A 19 -20.60 -21.38 3.12
CA ILE A 19 -21.43 -20.25 3.58
C ILE A 19 -21.46 -20.32 5.10
N SER A 20 -20.34 -19.94 5.72
CA SER A 20 -20.21 -19.89 7.19
C SER A 20 -21.02 -18.74 7.82
N ASP A 21 -21.49 -17.79 6.99
CA ASP A 21 -22.22 -16.62 7.43
C ASP A 21 -23.73 -16.73 7.09
N PRO A 22 -24.61 -16.78 8.11
CA PRO A 22 -26.07 -16.75 7.93
C PRO A 22 -26.58 -15.57 7.09
N PHE A 23 -25.87 -14.42 7.10
CA PHE A 23 -26.19 -13.26 6.29
C PHE A 23 -25.98 -13.51 4.81
N ILE A 24 -24.83 -14.11 4.45
CA ILE A 24 -24.51 -14.44 3.06
C ILE A 24 -25.51 -15.47 2.52
N GLY A 25 -25.89 -16.46 3.33
CA GLY A 25 -26.91 -17.44 2.95
C GLY A 25 -28.29 -16.81 2.70
N ALA A 26 -28.76 -15.95 3.61
CA ALA A 26 -30.02 -15.26 3.47
C ALA A 26 -30.03 -14.30 2.26
N PHE A 27 -28.91 -13.62 2.00
CA PHE A 27 -28.74 -12.75 0.84
C PHE A 27 -28.81 -13.53 -0.47
N VAL A 28 -28.07 -14.64 -0.60
CA VAL A 28 -28.09 -15.47 -1.82
C VAL A 28 -29.50 -15.99 -2.10
N CYS A 29 -30.21 -16.49 -1.08
CA CYS A 29 -31.60 -16.95 -1.23
C CYS A 29 -32.54 -15.82 -1.65
N SER A 30 -32.41 -14.65 -1.03
CA SER A 30 -33.19 -13.45 -1.34
C SER A 30 -32.93 -12.95 -2.76
N TRP A 31 -31.67 -12.98 -3.20
CA TRP A 31 -31.26 -12.56 -4.53
C TRP A 31 -31.78 -13.49 -5.61
N VAL A 32 -31.72 -14.80 -5.40
CA VAL A 32 -32.30 -15.80 -6.32
C VAL A 32 -33.81 -15.63 -6.43
N MET A 33 -34.51 -15.35 -5.32
CA MET A 33 -35.96 -15.11 -5.35
C MET A 33 -36.32 -13.83 -6.11
N CYS A 34 -35.62 -12.72 -5.86
CA CYS A 34 -35.92 -11.44 -6.52
C CYS A 34 -35.57 -11.44 -8.00
N ASN A 35 -34.50 -12.14 -8.38
CA ASN A 35 -34.03 -12.24 -9.77
C ASN A 35 -34.53 -13.51 -10.48
N TRP A 36 -35.54 -14.19 -9.92
CA TRP A 36 -36.03 -15.48 -10.42
C TRP A 36 -36.51 -15.42 -11.86
N ASN A 37 -37.09 -14.30 -12.30
CA ASN A 37 -37.55 -14.14 -13.68
C ASN A 37 -36.41 -14.33 -14.69
N HIS A 38 -35.30 -13.62 -14.50
CA HIS A 38 -34.13 -13.69 -15.38
C HIS A 38 -33.37 -15.02 -15.23
N LEU A 39 -33.28 -15.57 -14.02
CA LEU A 39 -32.71 -16.90 -13.79
C LEU A 39 -33.55 -18.00 -14.47
N SER A 40 -34.88 -17.90 -14.40
CA SER A 40 -35.77 -18.87 -15.04
C SER A 40 -35.69 -18.80 -16.56
N LEU A 41 -35.49 -17.61 -17.13
CA LEU A 41 -35.27 -17.44 -18.57
C LEU A 41 -33.91 -17.99 -19.01
N LEU A 42 -32.87 -17.86 -18.17
CA LEU A 42 -31.56 -18.45 -18.40
C LEU A 42 -31.62 -19.99 -18.44
N PHE A 43 -32.23 -20.63 -17.44
CA PHE A 43 -32.27 -22.08 -17.33
C PHE A 43 -33.38 -22.76 -18.17
N TRP A 44 -34.54 -22.13 -18.30
CA TRP A 44 -35.74 -22.71 -18.95
C TRP A 44 -36.25 -21.93 -20.16
N GLY A 45 -35.49 -20.96 -20.68
CA GLY A 45 -35.81 -20.30 -21.94
C GLY A 45 -35.98 -21.28 -23.11
N LYS A 46 -36.53 -20.82 -24.24
CA LYS A 46 -36.65 -21.63 -25.47
C LYS A 46 -35.58 -21.31 -26.52
N GLU A 47 -34.86 -20.21 -26.35
CA GLU A 47 -33.85 -19.68 -27.29
C GLU A 47 -32.53 -20.47 -27.24
N LYS A 48 -31.54 -20.16 -28.10
CA LYS A 48 -30.25 -20.85 -28.02
C LYS A 48 -29.50 -20.45 -26.74
N VAL A 49 -28.69 -21.35 -26.20
CA VAL A 49 -27.96 -21.15 -24.92
C VAL A 49 -27.18 -19.83 -24.91
N ASN A 50 -26.51 -19.49 -26.02
CA ASN A 50 -25.73 -18.26 -26.14
C ASN A 50 -26.59 -17.00 -26.09
N GLU A 51 -27.80 -17.03 -26.67
CA GLU A 51 -28.73 -15.90 -26.66
C GLU A 51 -29.24 -15.64 -25.24
N ARG A 52 -29.56 -16.70 -24.48
CA ARG A 52 -30.00 -16.59 -23.07
C ARG A 52 -28.91 -16.05 -22.15
N ILE A 53 -27.67 -16.50 -22.33
CA ILE A 53 -26.52 -16.00 -21.56
C ILE A 53 -26.30 -14.52 -21.86
N ASN A 54 -26.42 -14.10 -23.12
CA ASN A 54 -26.26 -12.70 -23.50
C ASN A 54 -27.36 -11.80 -22.92
N VAL A 55 -28.62 -12.26 -22.93
CA VAL A 55 -29.75 -11.56 -22.29
C VAL A 55 -29.52 -11.40 -20.78
N PHE A 56 -29.01 -12.43 -20.11
CA PHE A 56 -28.70 -12.37 -18.68
C PHE A 56 -27.47 -11.49 -18.37
N TYR A 57 -26.46 -11.50 -19.24
CA TYR A 57 -25.29 -10.65 -19.14
C TYR A 57 -25.68 -9.17 -19.27
N ASN A 58 -26.46 -8.81 -20.28
CA ASN A 58 -26.93 -7.44 -20.47
C ASN A 58 -27.80 -6.97 -19.30
N TYR A 59 -28.64 -7.84 -18.72
CA TYR A 59 -29.39 -7.53 -17.51
C TYR A 59 -28.49 -7.15 -16.32
N LEU A 60 -27.34 -7.82 -16.15
CA LEU A 60 -26.40 -7.52 -15.07
C LEU A 60 -25.48 -6.33 -15.37
N SER A 61 -25.14 -6.10 -16.64
CA SER A 61 -24.09 -5.14 -17.04
C SER A 61 -24.62 -3.81 -17.55
N GLU A 62 -25.79 -3.77 -18.20
CA GLU A 62 -26.37 -2.55 -18.79
C GLU A 62 -27.49 -1.94 -17.93
N THR A 63 -27.75 -2.50 -16.74
CA THR A 63 -28.78 -1.96 -15.84
C THR A 63 -28.39 -0.54 -15.39
N PRO A 64 -29.24 0.48 -15.61
CA PRO A 64 -29.00 1.84 -15.15
C PRO A 64 -28.80 1.90 -13.62
N ILE A 65 -28.01 2.86 -13.14
CA ILE A 65 -27.65 3.01 -11.71
C ILE A 65 -28.88 3.04 -10.78
N PHE A 66 -30.03 3.53 -11.25
CA PHE A 66 -31.28 3.54 -10.48
C PHE A 66 -31.98 2.18 -10.40
N GLU A 67 -31.75 1.28 -11.36
CA GLU A 67 -32.31 -0.09 -11.40
C GLU A 67 -31.42 -1.13 -10.70
N TRP A 68 -30.15 -0.82 -10.45
CA TRP A 68 -29.27 -1.60 -9.56
C TRP A 68 -29.88 -1.82 -8.16
N ASN A 69 -30.75 -0.90 -7.74
CA ASN A 69 -31.52 -1.03 -6.52
C ASN A 69 -32.37 -2.31 -6.50
N TYR A 70 -32.95 -2.71 -7.63
CA TYR A 70 -33.75 -3.93 -7.72
C TYR A 70 -32.89 -5.20 -7.74
N VAL A 71 -31.71 -5.15 -8.36
CA VAL A 71 -30.82 -6.30 -8.50
C VAL A 71 -30.13 -6.66 -7.18
N PHE A 72 -29.68 -5.67 -6.40
CA PHE A 72 -28.87 -5.90 -5.20
C PHE A 72 -29.46 -5.33 -3.91
N VAL A 73 -30.03 -4.12 -3.93
CA VAL A 73 -30.47 -3.41 -2.71
C VAL A 73 -31.75 -4.02 -2.13
N ILE A 74 -32.73 -4.41 -2.96
CA ILE A 74 -33.95 -5.08 -2.50
C ILE A 74 -33.65 -6.46 -1.90
N PRO A 75 -32.88 -7.34 -2.56
CA PRO A 75 -32.46 -8.60 -1.96
C PRO A 75 -31.71 -8.45 -0.63
N MET A 76 -30.82 -7.46 -0.55
CA MET A 76 -30.06 -7.15 0.67
C MET A 76 -30.97 -6.65 1.80
N SER A 77 -31.94 -5.79 1.47
CA SER A 77 -32.93 -5.30 2.43
C SER A 77 -33.82 -6.43 2.96
N ILE A 78 -34.29 -7.32 2.09
CA ILE A 78 -35.10 -8.48 2.48
C ILE A 78 -34.29 -9.44 3.37
N ALA A 79 -33.03 -9.70 3.03
CA ALA A 79 -32.16 -10.55 3.85
C ALA A 79 -31.90 -9.93 5.23
N PHE A 80 -31.70 -8.62 5.28
CA PHE A 80 -31.57 -7.86 6.53
C PHE A 80 -32.85 -7.94 7.37
N PHE A 81 -34.02 -7.65 6.79
CA PHE A 81 -35.29 -7.78 7.51
C PHE A 81 -35.57 -9.21 7.94
N TYR A 82 -35.28 -10.21 7.10
CA TYR A 82 -35.48 -11.61 7.48
C TYR A 82 -34.63 -11.98 8.71
N LEU A 83 -33.35 -11.63 8.74
CA LEU A 83 -32.46 -12.01 9.84
C LEU A 83 -32.67 -11.18 11.10
N PHE A 84 -32.97 -9.88 10.95
CA PHE A 84 -33.07 -8.97 12.08
C PHE A 84 -34.49 -8.75 12.57
N LEU A 85 -35.56 -8.95 11.79
CA LEU A 85 -36.94 -8.68 12.20
C LEU A 85 -37.66 -9.96 12.70
N LEU A 86 -37.40 -11.12 12.09
CA LEU A 86 -38.03 -12.39 12.52
C LEU A 86 -37.76 -12.77 13.98
N PRO A 87 -36.54 -12.59 14.54
CA PRO A 87 -36.32 -12.88 15.96
C PRO A 87 -37.23 -12.05 16.88
N TRP A 88 -37.53 -10.81 16.51
CA TRP A 88 -38.39 -9.92 17.30
C TRP A 88 -39.86 -10.28 17.16
N VAL A 89 -40.30 -10.65 15.96
CA VAL A 89 -41.66 -11.16 15.75
C VAL A 89 -41.90 -12.42 16.59
N SER A 90 -40.92 -13.33 16.63
CA SER A 90 -40.97 -14.52 17.48
C SER A 90 -41.06 -14.16 18.98
N LEU A 91 -40.27 -13.18 19.44
CA LEU A 91 -40.35 -12.70 20.83
C LEU A 91 -41.73 -12.11 21.17
N ILE A 92 -42.32 -11.34 20.27
CA ILE A 92 -43.65 -10.75 20.45
C ILE A 92 -44.72 -11.84 20.52
N ILE A 93 -44.66 -12.84 19.63
CA ILE A 93 -45.60 -13.97 19.63
C ILE A 93 -45.49 -14.76 20.95
N ASN A 94 -44.28 -15.04 21.41
CA ASN A 94 -44.05 -15.74 22.68
C ASN A 94 -44.56 -14.94 23.88
N PHE A 95 -44.40 -13.60 23.85
CA PHE A 95 -44.93 -12.72 24.88
C PHE A 95 -46.47 -12.75 24.93
N LEU A 96 -47.13 -12.67 23.76
CA LEU A 96 -48.60 -12.78 23.68
C LEU A 96 -49.08 -14.17 24.15
N GLN A 97 -48.39 -15.23 23.75
CA GLN A 97 -48.72 -16.60 24.18
C GLN A 97 -48.56 -16.78 25.69
N HIS A 98 -47.49 -16.23 26.28
CA HIS A 98 -47.28 -16.31 27.72
C HIS A 98 -48.38 -15.58 28.49
N TRP A 99 -48.76 -14.39 28.04
CA TRP A 99 -49.86 -13.61 28.62
C TRP A 99 -51.21 -14.32 28.52
N ALA A 100 -51.51 -14.93 27.36
CA ALA A 100 -52.73 -15.70 27.15
C ALA A 100 -52.79 -16.94 28.07
N ASN A 101 -51.68 -17.66 28.20
CA ASN A 101 -51.59 -18.85 29.04
C ASN A 101 -51.73 -18.51 30.53
N GLU A 102 -51.13 -17.41 31.00
CA GLU A 102 -51.27 -16.99 32.40
C GLU A 102 -52.73 -16.66 32.76
N LYS A 103 -53.47 -16.06 31.83
CA LYS A 103 -54.89 -15.73 32.00
C LYS A 103 -55.78 -16.98 32.03
N LEU A 104 -55.46 -17.99 31.21
CA LEU A 104 -56.14 -19.30 31.21
C LEU A 104 -55.87 -20.10 32.49
N HIS A 105 -54.64 -20.06 33.01
CA HIS A 105 -54.29 -20.73 34.26
C HIS A 105 -55.02 -20.12 35.47
N LYS A 106 -55.16 -18.79 35.54
CA LYS A 106 -55.97 -18.14 36.59
C LYS A 106 -57.43 -18.59 36.56
N GLN A 107 -58.03 -18.70 35.37
CA GLN A 107 -59.40 -19.19 35.22
C GLN A 107 -59.57 -20.67 35.61
N ALA A 108 -58.58 -21.52 35.33
CA ALA A 108 -58.61 -22.92 35.75
C ALA A 108 -58.54 -23.07 37.28
N VAL A 109 -57.68 -22.28 37.93
CA VAL A 109 -57.52 -22.28 39.39
C VAL A 109 -58.79 -21.78 40.09
N ASP A 110 -59.42 -20.71 39.59
CA ASP A 110 -60.68 -20.21 40.15
C ASP A 110 -61.81 -21.24 40.06
N ARG A 111 -61.87 -21.98 38.95
CA ARG A 111 -62.87 -23.05 38.76
C ARG A 111 -62.67 -24.22 39.72
N ASP A 112 -61.42 -24.60 39.99
CA ASP A 112 -61.11 -25.68 40.94
C ASP A 112 -61.36 -25.25 42.39
N LEU A 113 -61.10 -23.97 42.73
CA LEU A 113 -61.48 -23.38 44.02
C LEU A 113 -62.98 -23.45 44.27
N ILE A 114 -63.80 -23.09 43.28
CA ILE A 114 -65.27 -23.16 43.37
C ILE A 114 -65.75 -24.60 43.59
N LYS A 115 -65.16 -25.60 42.91
CA LYS A 115 -65.49 -27.00 43.13
C LYS A 115 -65.16 -27.47 44.54
N ILE A 116 -63.99 -27.09 45.06
CA ILE A 116 -63.56 -27.44 46.42
C ILE A 116 -64.53 -26.83 47.45
N GLU A 117 -64.95 -25.59 47.24
CA GLU A 117 -65.89 -24.92 48.14
C GLU A 117 -67.29 -25.58 48.10
N GLN A 118 -67.76 -25.97 46.92
CA GLN A 118 -69.01 -26.73 46.78
C GLN A 118 -68.93 -28.11 47.45
N GLN A 119 -67.81 -28.82 47.28
CA GLN A 119 -67.58 -30.12 47.93
C GLN A 119 -67.53 -29.99 49.46
N LYS A 120 -66.95 -28.89 49.96
CA LYS A 120 -66.92 -28.57 51.39
C LYS A 120 -68.33 -28.36 51.94
N LYS A 121 -69.17 -27.59 51.25
CA LYS A 121 -70.58 -27.38 51.64
C LYS A 121 -71.39 -28.67 51.59
N LEU A 122 -71.18 -29.50 50.56
CA LEU A 122 -71.90 -30.77 50.41
C LEU A 122 -71.55 -31.77 51.51
N ASN A 123 -70.26 -31.83 51.89
CA ASN A 123 -69.82 -32.62 53.03
C ASN A 123 -70.37 -32.06 54.35
N GLU A 124 -70.40 -30.74 54.52
CA GLU A 124 -70.95 -30.07 55.71
C GLU A 124 -72.44 -30.33 55.89
N GLU A 125 -73.21 -30.41 54.79
CA GLU A 125 -74.62 -30.79 54.81
C GLU A 125 -74.85 -32.27 55.09
N GLN A 126 -74.05 -33.17 54.49
CA GLN A 126 -74.08 -34.61 54.82
C GLN A 126 -73.71 -34.89 56.29
N LEU A 127 -72.83 -34.06 56.87
CA LEU A 127 -72.38 -34.16 58.27
C LEU A 127 -73.43 -33.73 59.29
N LYS A 128 -74.34 -32.79 58.94
CA LYS A 128 -75.44 -32.37 59.84
C LYS A 128 -76.53 -33.44 60.01
N ALA A 129 -76.54 -34.48 59.17
CA ALA A 129 -77.60 -35.48 59.11
C ALA A 129 -77.38 -36.72 60.02
N ASN A 130 -76.23 -36.87 60.70
CA ASN A 130 -75.92 -38.08 61.48
C ASN A 130 -75.48 -37.76 62.93
N PRO A 131 -76.30 -38.08 63.96
CA PRO A 131 -75.98 -37.78 65.35
C PRO A 131 -75.42 -39.02 66.08
N ASP A 132 -74.10 -39.21 66.05
CA ASP A 132 -73.41 -40.13 66.99
C ASP A 132 -72.08 -39.54 67.50
N LYS A 133 -71.93 -39.47 68.83
CA LYS A 133 -70.88 -38.72 69.53
C LYS A 133 -69.46 -39.32 69.43
N GLN A 134 -69.29 -40.56 68.95
CA GLN A 134 -67.97 -41.18 68.75
C GLN A 134 -67.20 -40.62 67.53
N PHE A 135 -67.89 -39.92 66.62
CA PHE A 135 -67.27 -39.34 65.43
C PHE A 135 -66.46 -38.05 65.70
N LEU A 136 -66.82 -37.31 66.75
CA LEU A 136 -66.20 -36.02 67.07
C LEU A 136 -64.75 -36.19 67.52
N GLU A 137 -64.46 -37.26 68.26
CA GLU A 137 -63.12 -37.57 68.77
C GLU A 137 -62.19 -38.05 67.65
N GLN A 138 -62.68 -38.91 66.74
CA GLN A 138 -61.94 -39.31 65.53
C GLN A 138 -61.74 -38.15 64.55
N PHE A 139 -62.70 -37.23 64.44
CA PHE A 139 -62.58 -36.03 63.61
C PHE A 139 -61.51 -35.06 64.14
N VAL A 140 -61.51 -34.82 65.46
CA VAL A 140 -60.50 -33.97 66.11
C VAL A 140 -59.11 -34.61 65.97
N GLN A 141 -58.97 -35.92 66.12
CA GLN A 141 -57.70 -36.62 65.94
C GLN A 141 -57.20 -36.52 64.49
N GLN A 142 -58.07 -36.77 63.50
CA GLN A 142 -57.71 -36.65 62.08
C GLN A 142 -57.40 -35.20 61.68
N ASP A 143 -58.08 -34.21 62.25
CA ASP A 143 -57.80 -32.79 61.99
C ASP A 143 -56.46 -32.36 62.62
N ILE A 144 -56.13 -32.86 63.81
CA ILE A 144 -54.82 -32.66 64.45
C ILE A 144 -53.71 -33.32 63.62
N ASP A 145 -53.87 -34.56 63.17
CA ASP A 145 -52.88 -35.25 62.36
C ASP A 145 -52.68 -34.57 60.99
N LYS A 146 -53.77 -34.13 60.35
CA LYS A 146 -53.68 -33.33 59.12
C LYS A 146 -52.96 -32.01 59.35
N ARG A 147 -53.26 -31.30 60.44
CA ARG A 147 -52.59 -30.04 60.79
C ARG A 147 -51.10 -30.27 61.04
N ASN A 148 -50.71 -31.34 61.74
CA ASN A 148 -49.31 -31.68 61.98
C ASN A 148 -48.57 -32.02 60.68
N GLN A 149 -49.16 -32.82 59.79
CA GLN A 149 -48.58 -33.11 58.47
C GLN A 149 -48.43 -31.84 57.62
N ILE A 150 -49.42 -30.93 57.66
CA ILE A 150 -49.34 -29.63 56.99
C ILE A 150 -48.21 -28.79 57.58
N LEU A 151 -48.02 -28.79 58.89
CA LEU A 151 -46.97 -28.05 59.59
C LEU A 151 -45.57 -28.58 59.25
N GLU A 152 -45.41 -29.90 59.20
CA GLU A 152 -44.19 -30.58 58.76
C GLU A 152 -43.85 -30.23 57.30
N HIS A 153 -44.84 -30.29 56.40
CA HIS A 153 -44.67 -29.90 55.01
C HIS A 153 -44.36 -28.42 54.83
N MET A 154 -44.98 -27.54 55.63
CA MET A 154 -44.66 -26.11 55.62
C MET A 154 -43.23 -25.85 56.11
N ARG A 155 -42.77 -26.56 57.14
CA ARG A 155 -41.40 -26.45 57.65
C ARG A 155 -40.37 -26.92 56.61
N GLN A 156 -40.62 -28.04 55.95
CA GLN A 156 -39.76 -28.54 54.86
C GLN A 156 -39.77 -27.62 53.63
N ARG A 157 -40.90 -26.97 53.32
CA ARG A 157 -40.95 -25.97 52.25
C ARG A 157 -40.20 -24.71 52.64
N GLY A 158 -40.32 -24.25 53.88
CA GLY A 158 -39.57 -23.10 54.41
C GLY A 158 -38.06 -23.32 54.31
N SER A 159 -37.55 -24.46 54.77
CA SER A 159 -36.12 -24.76 54.68
C SER A 159 -35.61 -24.91 53.24
N ARG A 160 -36.41 -25.48 52.33
CA ARG A 160 -36.08 -25.55 50.90
C ARG A 160 -36.08 -24.18 50.22
N LEU A 161 -37.00 -23.29 50.60
CA LEU A 161 -37.06 -21.92 50.08
C LEU A 161 -35.88 -21.10 50.57
N GLU A 162 -35.51 -21.21 51.85
CA GLU A 162 -34.32 -20.56 52.40
C GLU A 162 -33.04 -21.05 51.74
N ALA A 163 -32.90 -22.37 51.54
CA ALA A 163 -31.75 -22.95 50.83
C ALA A 163 -31.66 -22.44 49.38
N LYS A 164 -32.78 -22.39 48.65
CA LYS A 164 -32.83 -21.82 47.29
C LYS A 164 -32.51 -20.34 47.26
N ALA A 165 -33.04 -19.56 48.20
CA ALA A 165 -32.75 -18.13 48.29
C ALA A 165 -31.27 -17.86 48.59
N LEU A 166 -30.63 -18.71 49.40
CA LEU A 166 -29.19 -18.64 49.65
C LEU A 166 -28.38 -18.97 48.39
N GLU A 167 -28.73 -20.04 47.69
CA GLU A 167 -28.08 -20.48 46.45
C GLU A 167 -28.22 -19.43 45.33
N GLU A 168 -29.40 -18.84 45.17
CA GLU A 168 -29.63 -17.74 44.20
C GLU A 168 -28.82 -16.49 44.56
N LYS A 169 -28.68 -16.17 45.85
CA LYS A 169 -27.87 -15.04 46.30
C LYS A 169 -26.36 -15.26 46.06
N GLU A 170 -25.88 -16.49 46.24
CA GLU A 170 -24.50 -16.87 45.92
C GLU A 170 -24.25 -16.83 44.40
N LYS A 171 -25.16 -17.38 43.60
CA LYS A 171 -25.08 -17.31 42.13
C LYS A 171 -25.11 -15.87 41.62
N ALA A 172 -25.95 -15.01 42.20
CA ALA A 172 -26.01 -13.59 41.86
C ALA A 172 -24.70 -12.86 42.19
N LYS A 173 -24.07 -13.18 43.34
CA LYS A 173 -22.75 -12.63 43.70
C LYS A 173 -21.66 -13.10 42.75
N GLU A 174 -21.61 -14.40 42.45
CA GLU A 174 -20.61 -14.96 41.52
C GLU A 174 -20.76 -14.38 40.11
N GLN A 175 -22.00 -14.24 39.63
CA GLN A 175 -22.28 -13.63 38.34
C GLN A 175 -21.87 -12.16 38.32
N SER A 176 -22.17 -11.40 39.39
CA SER A 176 -21.76 -10.00 39.51
C SER A 176 -20.24 -9.82 39.44
N ALA A 177 -19.48 -10.68 40.13
CA ALA A 177 -18.02 -10.67 40.11
C ALA A 177 -17.46 -10.99 38.71
N LYS A 178 -18.04 -11.98 38.02
CA LYS A 178 -17.67 -12.31 36.63
C LYS A 178 -17.95 -11.16 35.66
N THR A 179 -19.08 -10.47 35.78
CA THR A 179 -19.36 -9.26 34.98
C THR A 179 -18.35 -8.15 35.24
N GLN A 180 -18.01 -7.90 36.51
CA GLN A 180 -17.08 -6.84 36.88
C GLN A 180 -15.65 -7.13 36.39
N GLU A 181 -15.24 -8.39 36.41
CA GLU A 181 -13.96 -8.83 35.84
C GLU A 181 -13.93 -8.76 34.30
N ALA A 182 -15.04 -9.10 33.64
CA ALA A 182 -15.16 -8.95 32.19
C ALA A 182 -15.12 -7.48 31.75
N GLU A 183 -15.79 -6.59 32.49
CA GLU A 183 -15.77 -5.14 32.24
C GLU A 183 -14.38 -4.54 32.43
N SER A 184 -13.65 -4.95 33.47
CA SER A 184 -12.28 -4.45 33.71
C SER A 184 -11.31 -4.89 32.62
N LYS A 185 -11.39 -6.15 32.17
CA LYS A 185 -10.62 -6.68 31.02
C LYS A 185 -10.99 -5.98 29.72
N ALA A 186 -12.27 -5.74 29.46
CA ALA A 186 -12.70 -5.00 28.27
C ALA A 186 -12.17 -3.56 28.27
N ARG A 187 -12.11 -2.92 29.45
CA ARG A 187 -11.58 -1.55 29.60
C ARG A 187 -10.07 -1.50 29.43
N SER A 188 -9.32 -2.48 29.93
CA SER A 188 -7.87 -2.54 29.75
C SER A 188 -7.49 -2.76 28.28
N VAL A 189 -8.19 -3.66 27.58
CA VAL A 189 -7.97 -3.91 26.14
C VAL A 189 -8.28 -2.65 25.32
N LYS A 190 -9.37 -1.92 25.62
CA LYS A 190 -9.66 -0.64 24.96
C LYS A 190 -8.56 0.40 25.18
N LEU A 191 -8.06 0.52 26.41
CA LEU A 191 -6.97 1.43 26.75
C LEU A 191 -5.65 1.09 26.04
N GLU A 192 -5.32 -0.20 25.90
CA GLU A 192 -4.14 -0.64 25.16
C GLU A 192 -4.27 -0.35 23.66
N LEU A 193 -5.45 -0.59 23.08
CA LEU A 193 -5.72 -0.31 21.67
C LEU A 193 -5.60 1.20 21.37
N GLU A 194 -6.16 2.05 22.25
CA GLU A 194 -6.06 3.51 22.13
C GLU A 194 -4.63 4.02 22.32
N LYS A 195 -3.85 3.43 23.24
CA LYS A 195 -2.42 3.76 23.39
C LYS A 195 -1.64 3.40 22.13
N LYS A 196 -1.89 2.21 21.57
CA LYS A 196 -1.22 1.75 20.35
C LYS A 196 -1.56 2.63 19.16
N SER A 197 -2.83 3.02 18.98
CA SER A 197 -3.23 3.93 17.90
C SER A 197 -2.59 5.30 18.03
N LYS A 198 -2.56 5.87 19.26
CA LYS A 198 -1.88 7.15 19.53
C LYS A 198 -0.38 7.09 19.28
N GLN A 199 0.27 5.98 19.62
CA GLN A 199 1.69 5.78 19.33
C GLN A 199 1.96 5.74 17.82
N THR A 200 1.17 4.98 17.06
CA THR A 200 1.32 4.92 15.60
C THR A 200 1.08 6.27 14.92
N GLU A 201 0.14 7.07 15.44
CA GLU A 201 -0.14 8.41 14.93
C GLU A 201 1.01 9.38 15.23
N LEU A 202 1.57 9.33 16.45
CA LEU A 202 2.74 10.13 16.83
C LEU A 202 3.98 9.78 16.01
N GLU A 203 4.21 8.49 15.74
CA GLU A 203 5.32 8.04 14.88
C GLU A 203 5.15 8.55 13.44
N LYS A 204 3.93 8.48 12.91
CA LYS A 204 3.62 9.03 11.58
C LYS A 204 3.88 10.54 11.51
N ILE A 205 3.39 11.30 12.48
CA ILE A 205 3.61 12.76 12.54
C ILE A 205 5.10 13.09 12.66
N ARG A 206 5.87 12.36 13.48
CA ARG A 206 7.32 12.55 13.59
C ARG A 206 8.03 12.27 12.28
N PHE A 207 7.70 11.16 11.62
CA PHE A 207 8.28 10.80 10.33
C PHE A 207 7.98 11.87 9.26
N GLU A 208 6.75 12.37 9.20
CA GLU A 208 6.37 13.45 8.29
C GLU A 208 7.15 14.75 8.58
N ASN A 209 7.31 15.12 9.85
CA ASN A 209 8.06 16.30 10.26
C ASN A 209 9.55 16.18 9.95
N ASP A 210 10.17 15.05 10.25
CA ASP A 210 11.59 14.80 9.95
C ASP A 210 11.83 14.76 8.44
N SER A 211 10.92 14.15 7.67
CA SER A 211 10.95 14.19 6.20
C SER A 211 10.83 15.62 5.67
N ALA A 212 9.93 16.43 6.22
CA ALA A 212 9.75 17.83 5.84
C ALA A 212 10.98 18.69 6.18
N LYS A 213 11.60 18.50 7.35
CA LYS A 213 12.85 19.16 7.73
C LYS A 213 14.01 18.78 6.83
N ALA A 214 14.15 17.50 6.51
CA ALA A 214 15.17 17.04 5.56
C ALA A 214 14.95 17.68 4.19
N ARG A 215 13.72 17.67 3.66
CA ARG A 215 13.38 18.35 2.40
C ARG A 215 13.70 19.84 2.44
N ALA A 216 13.37 20.54 3.53
CA ALA A 216 13.64 21.97 3.69
C ALA A 216 15.14 22.29 3.77
N ALA A 217 15.92 21.49 4.52
CA ALA A 217 17.37 21.64 4.60
C ALA A 217 18.05 21.36 3.25
N HIS A 218 17.59 20.34 2.53
CA HIS A 218 18.09 20.04 1.19
C HIS A 218 17.72 21.13 0.18
N ALA A 219 16.48 21.62 0.19
CA ALA A 219 16.06 22.75 -0.62
C ALA A 219 16.93 23.99 -0.34
N SER A 220 17.26 24.26 0.92
CA SER A 220 18.11 25.40 1.31
C SER A 220 19.52 25.38 0.71
N ASN A 221 20.06 24.22 0.32
CA ASN A 221 21.37 24.11 -0.32
C ASN A 221 21.31 24.08 -1.86
N ARG A 222 20.17 23.68 -2.45
CA ARG A 222 19.96 23.60 -3.91
C ARG A 222 19.53 24.94 -4.51
N PHE A 223 18.64 25.64 -3.80
CA PHE A 223 18.14 26.95 -4.23
C PHE A 223 19.26 27.97 -4.47
N PRO A 224 20.27 28.10 -3.60
CA PRO A 224 21.39 29.02 -3.86
C PRO A 224 22.16 28.70 -5.14
N SER A 225 22.33 27.43 -5.48
CA SER A 225 23.09 26.98 -6.66
C SER A 225 22.34 27.25 -7.96
N ALA A 226 21.07 26.85 -8.00
CA ALA A 226 20.20 27.11 -9.15
C ALA A 226 20.01 28.62 -9.33
N TYR A 227 19.75 29.35 -8.24
CA TYR A 227 19.61 30.80 -8.27
C TYR A 227 20.87 31.52 -8.73
N PHE A 228 22.07 31.05 -8.34
CA PHE A 228 23.33 31.60 -8.82
C PHE A 228 23.47 31.49 -10.34
N LEU A 229 23.15 30.33 -10.92
CA LEU A 229 23.19 30.14 -12.38
C LEU A 229 22.13 30.97 -13.09
N LEU A 230 20.92 31.06 -12.55
CA LEU A 230 19.86 31.93 -13.07
C LEU A 230 20.34 33.39 -13.14
N LEU A 231 20.91 33.90 -12.05
CA LEU A 231 21.45 35.25 -11.99
C LEU A 231 22.56 35.48 -12.99
N LYS A 232 23.47 34.51 -13.18
CA LYS A 232 24.58 34.65 -14.14
C LYS A 232 24.08 34.70 -15.57
N ILE A 233 23.13 33.85 -15.93
CA ILE A 233 22.49 33.87 -17.25
C ILE A 233 21.72 35.17 -17.46
N GLU A 234 20.95 35.59 -16.46
CA GLU A 234 20.20 36.85 -16.50
C GLU A 234 21.14 38.07 -16.66
N GLU A 235 22.24 38.13 -15.91
CA GLU A 235 23.25 39.19 -16.02
C GLU A 235 23.83 39.25 -17.45
N SER A 236 24.22 38.10 -18.01
CA SER A 236 24.81 38.06 -19.35
C SER A 236 23.82 38.45 -20.45
N LEU A 237 22.58 37.97 -20.38
CA LEU A 237 21.54 38.34 -21.36
C LEU A 237 21.17 39.83 -21.25
N ASN A 238 21.13 40.37 -20.03
CA ASN A 238 20.83 41.79 -19.82
C ASN A 238 21.92 42.72 -20.37
N ASP A 239 23.18 42.28 -20.45
CA ASP A 239 24.26 43.06 -21.06
C ASP A 239 23.98 43.37 -22.55
N ASP A 240 23.26 42.47 -23.23
CA ASP A 240 22.77 42.65 -24.61
C ASP A 240 21.31 43.16 -24.69
N GLY A 241 20.75 43.59 -23.56
CA GLY A 241 19.41 44.14 -23.47
C GLY A 241 18.30 43.11 -23.59
N ILE A 242 18.61 41.82 -23.44
CA ILE A 242 17.65 40.72 -23.50
C ILE A 242 17.12 40.44 -22.09
N SER A 243 15.83 40.68 -21.89
CA SER A 243 15.14 40.36 -20.64
C SER A 243 14.10 39.27 -20.87
N ILE A 244 14.17 38.21 -20.06
CA ILE A 244 13.32 37.02 -20.17
C ILE A 244 12.75 36.61 -18.81
N SER A 245 11.69 35.81 -18.82
CA SER A 245 11.03 35.35 -17.61
C SER A 245 11.90 34.40 -16.79
N LEU A 246 11.62 34.33 -15.49
CA LEU A 246 12.22 33.34 -14.59
C LEU A 246 11.97 31.89 -15.07
N ASN A 247 10.86 31.66 -15.78
CA ASN A 247 10.54 30.35 -16.32
C ASN A 247 11.50 29.97 -17.47
N ALA A 248 11.78 30.90 -18.39
CA ALA A 248 12.76 30.69 -19.44
C ALA A 248 14.18 30.51 -18.89
N LEU A 249 14.59 31.36 -17.94
CA LEU A 249 15.89 31.20 -17.25
C LEU A 249 16.01 29.82 -16.58
N GLY A 250 14.96 29.40 -15.87
CA GLY A 250 14.87 28.06 -15.27
C GLY A 250 14.96 26.94 -16.30
N GLY A 251 14.29 27.11 -17.43
CA GLY A 251 14.34 26.22 -18.57
C GLY A 251 15.75 26.08 -19.15
N ILE A 252 16.46 27.20 -19.34
CA ILE A 252 17.83 27.19 -19.86
C ILE A 252 18.75 26.41 -18.92
N VAL A 253 18.72 26.71 -17.61
CA VAL A 253 19.53 26.00 -16.61
C VAL A 253 19.18 24.51 -16.57
N ALA A 254 17.90 24.15 -16.65
CA ALA A 254 17.46 22.75 -16.71
C ALA A 254 17.98 22.04 -17.98
N ALA A 255 17.87 22.68 -19.14
CA ALA A 255 18.25 22.11 -20.43
C ALA A 255 19.74 21.83 -20.54
N ILE A 256 20.59 22.71 -19.99
CA ILE A 256 22.05 22.57 -19.97
C ILE A 256 22.49 21.31 -19.21
N PHE A 257 21.86 21.01 -18.08
CA PHE A 257 22.18 19.82 -17.29
C PHE A 257 21.36 18.58 -17.68
N GLY A 258 20.50 18.69 -18.69
CA GLY A 258 19.72 17.56 -19.23
C GLY A 258 18.48 17.18 -18.42
N TYR A 259 17.93 18.11 -17.65
CA TYR A 259 16.63 17.94 -16.97
C TYR A 259 15.47 18.31 -17.89
N ASP A 260 14.32 17.65 -17.69
CA ASP A 260 13.12 17.91 -18.47
C ASP A 260 12.52 19.30 -18.20
N ASN A 261 12.69 19.83 -16.98
CA ASN A 261 12.22 21.13 -16.55
C ASN A 261 12.93 21.60 -15.27
N PHE A 262 12.73 22.86 -14.91
CA PHE A 262 13.35 23.48 -13.74
C PHE A 262 12.94 22.83 -12.40
N GLU A 263 11.71 22.32 -12.30
CA GLU A 263 11.25 21.63 -11.09
C GLU A 263 12.01 20.31 -10.87
N SER A 264 12.26 19.55 -11.94
CA SER A 264 13.08 18.33 -11.91
C SER A 264 14.51 18.63 -11.42
N LEU A 265 15.09 19.75 -11.86
CA LEU A 265 16.40 20.21 -11.41
C LEU A 265 16.39 20.54 -9.90
N LEU A 266 15.41 21.29 -9.42
CA LEU A 266 15.30 21.63 -7.99
C LEU A 266 15.07 20.40 -7.10
N ASN A 267 14.46 19.36 -7.66
CA ASN A 267 14.20 18.10 -6.98
C ASN A 267 15.43 17.17 -6.93
N ASP A 268 16.41 17.35 -7.82
CA ASP A 268 17.66 16.59 -7.78
C ASP A 268 18.46 16.87 -6.50
N LYS A 269 18.87 15.80 -5.82
CA LYS A 269 19.66 15.90 -4.59
C LYS A 269 21.11 16.29 -4.88
N ASN A 270 21.60 15.94 -6.05
CA ASN A 270 22.96 16.17 -6.46
C ASN A 270 23.15 17.60 -7.01
N PHE A 271 22.08 18.31 -7.37
CA PHE A 271 22.17 19.71 -7.81
C PHE A 271 22.37 20.66 -6.62
N ASN A 272 23.58 20.73 -6.08
CA ASN A 272 23.94 21.59 -4.96
C ASN A 272 25.38 22.11 -5.10
N ASN A 273 25.74 23.11 -4.30
CA ASN A 273 27.05 23.77 -4.36
C ASN A 273 28.24 22.81 -4.19
N GLU A 274 28.10 21.76 -3.37
CA GLU A 274 29.20 20.81 -3.14
C GLU A 274 29.45 19.96 -4.38
N THR A 275 28.39 19.39 -4.96
CA THR A 275 28.51 18.54 -6.14
C THR A 275 28.88 19.37 -7.38
N LEU A 276 28.28 20.55 -7.56
CA LEU A 276 28.63 21.45 -8.67
C LEU A 276 30.08 21.92 -8.60
N GLY A 277 30.67 22.02 -7.40
CA GLY A 277 32.11 22.29 -7.25
C GLY A 277 33.02 21.15 -7.71
N LYS A 278 32.48 19.93 -7.88
CA LYS A 278 33.19 18.75 -8.39
C LYS A 278 32.96 18.53 -9.89
N VAL A 279 31.92 19.14 -10.46
CA VAL A 279 31.68 19.12 -11.92
C VAL A 279 32.84 19.81 -12.61
N LYS A 280 33.35 19.20 -13.68
CA LYS A 280 34.43 19.74 -14.54
C LYS A 280 33.93 20.05 -15.93
N PHE A 281 33.05 19.21 -16.45
CA PHE A 281 32.49 19.37 -17.79
C PHE A 281 30.97 19.36 -17.72
N VAL A 282 30.35 20.16 -18.59
CA VAL A 282 28.94 20.08 -18.88
C VAL A 282 28.81 19.70 -20.35
N TYR A 283 28.43 18.44 -20.56
CA TYR A 283 28.27 17.89 -21.89
C TYR A 283 27.04 18.47 -22.58
N TYR A 284 27.13 18.79 -23.86
CA TYR A 284 25.94 19.08 -24.65
C TYR A 284 25.84 18.11 -25.83
N ASP A 285 24.62 17.63 -26.04
CA ASP A 285 24.24 16.78 -27.16
C ASP A 285 23.71 17.62 -28.33
N ASP A 286 23.50 16.95 -29.48
CA ASP A 286 22.94 17.56 -30.69
C ASP A 286 21.48 18.03 -30.50
N GLU A 287 20.83 17.68 -29.39
CA GLU A 287 19.46 18.07 -29.08
C GLU A 287 19.36 19.34 -28.24
N LEU A 288 20.47 19.85 -27.69
CA LEU A 288 20.47 21.07 -26.89
C LEU A 288 19.87 22.24 -27.67
N ALA A 289 20.26 22.42 -28.94
CA ALA A 289 19.71 23.47 -29.80
C ALA A 289 18.18 23.41 -29.87
N LYS A 290 17.61 22.21 -30.07
CA LYS A 290 16.14 22.02 -30.11
C LYS A 290 15.49 22.35 -28.76
N ARG A 291 16.13 21.99 -27.64
CA ARG A 291 15.63 22.33 -26.30
C ARG A 291 15.64 23.84 -26.07
N LEU A 292 16.68 24.54 -26.51
CA LEU A 292 16.78 25.99 -26.44
C LEU A 292 15.76 26.68 -27.36
N GLU A 293 15.57 26.19 -28.58
CA GLU A 293 14.53 26.68 -29.50
C GLU A 293 13.13 26.57 -28.88
N GLN A 294 12.83 25.45 -28.23
CA GLN A 294 11.54 25.28 -27.55
C GLN A 294 11.36 26.31 -26.42
N ILE A 295 12.39 26.60 -25.64
CA ILE A 295 12.34 27.62 -24.59
C ILE A 295 12.08 29.01 -25.18
N VAL A 296 12.71 29.34 -26.31
CA VAL A 296 12.48 30.61 -27.02
C VAL A 296 11.02 30.72 -27.49
N LEU A 297 10.47 29.64 -28.05
CA LEU A 297 9.07 29.59 -28.47
C LEU A 297 8.09 29.72 -27.31
N ASP A 298 8.37 29.05 -26.19
CA ASP A 298 7.51 29.05 -24.99
C ASP A 298 7.53 30.40 -24.26
N GLU A 299 8.67 31.11 -24.28
CA GLU A 299 8.79 32.45 -23.72
C GLU A 299 7.93 33.45 -24.51
N ASN A 300 7.83 33.29 -25.83
CA ASN A 300 7.06 34.16 -26.72
C ASN A 300 7.35 35.66 -26.46
N SER A 301 8.64 35.98 -26.35
CA SER A 301 9.15 37.32 -26.07
C SER A 301 9.04 38.24 -27.30
N ASP A 302 8.85 39.54 -27.07
CA ASP A 302 8.94 40.57 -28.10
C ASP A 302 10.41 40.92 -28.46
N ASN A 303 11.40 40.32 -27.78
CA ASN A 303 12.82 40.54 -28.07
C ASN A 303 13.22 39.89 -29.40
N GLU A 304 13.35 40.70 -30.45
CA GLU A 304 13.74 40.23 -31.81
C GLU A 304 15.09 39.49 -31.85
N ASN A 305 15.97 39.73 -30.86
CA ASN A 305 17.29 39.12 -30.76
C ASN A 305 17.34 37.88 -29.84
N PHE A 306 16.22 37.43 -29.28
CA PHE A 306 16.21 36.24 -28.42
C PHE A 306 16.07 34.98 -29.28
N SER A 307 17.19 34.26 -29.48
CA SER A 307 17.25 33.01 -30.24
C SER A 307 18.08 31.95 -29.51
N ALA A 308 17.95 30.69 -29.94
CA ALA A 308 18.72 29.57 -29.37
C ALA A 308 20.24 29.78 -29.53
N ASP A 309 20.67 30.29 -30.69
CA ASP A 309 22.08 30.58 -30.97
C ASP A 309 22.63 31.64 -30.01
N ILE A 310 21.88 32.74 -29.80
CA ILE A 310 22.28 33.80 -28.88
C ILE A 310 22.37 33.27 -27.44
N ILE A 311 21.39 32.45 -27.01
CA ILE A 311 21.47 31.79 -25.69
C ILE A 311 22.75 30.97 -25.60
N PHE A 312 23.05 30.15 -26.61
CA PHE A 312 24.24 29.30 -26.61
C PHE A 312 25.53 30.11 -26.53
N ASP A 313 25.66 31.20 -27.31
CA ASP A 313 26.81 32.10 -27.26
C ASP A 313 27.01 32.70 -25.85
N HIS A 314 25.92 33.15 -25.21
CA HIS A 314 25.98 33.64 -23.82
C HIS A 314 26.41 32.56 -22.83
N LEU A 315 25.98 31.32 -23.03
CA LEU A 315 26.41 30.21 -22.18
C LEU A 315 27.91 29.95 -22.38
N GLU A 316 28.41 29.85 -23.61
CA GLU A 316 29.85 29.67 -23.86
C GLU A 316 30.68 30.75 -23.15
N MET A 317 30.30 32.03 -23.31
CA MET A 317 30.98 33.14 -22.63
C MET A 317 30.91 33.05 -21.09
N LEU A 318 29.75 32.70 -20.54
CA LEU A 318 29.57 32.59 -19.09
C LEU A 318 30.40 31.46 -18.49
N PHE A 319 30.51 30.33 -19.21
CA PHE A 319 31.18 29.14 -18.69
C PHE A 319 32.71 29.19 -18.84
N GLU A 320 33.27 30.11 -19.63
CA GLU A 320 34.72 30.40 -19.61
C GLU A 320 35.21 30.91 -18.24
N GLY A 321 34.35 31.58 -17.47
CA GLY A 321 34.67 32.14 -16.14
C GLY A 321 34.28 31.24 -14.96
N MET A 322 33.77 30.04 -15.22
CA MET A 322 33.18 29.14 -14.22
C MET A 322 34.10 27.95 -13.90
N PRO A 323 33.91 27.26 -12.77
CA PRO A 323 34.75 26.11 -12.39
C PRO A 323 34.57 24.87 -13.31
N PHE A 324 33.59 24.90 -14.21
CA PHE A 324 33.30 23.84 -15.18
C PHE A 324 33.05 24.43 -16.57
N LYS A 325 33.44 23.67 -17.60
CA LYS A 325 33.41 24.06 -19.02
C LYS A 325 32.25 23.37 -19.75
N ILE A 326 31.55 24.08 -20.62
CA ILE A 326 30.61 23.48 -21.57
C ILE A 326 31.41 22.87 -22.73
N ILE A 327 31.12 21.62 -23.11
CA ILE A 327 31.93 20.89 -24.10
C ILE A 327 31.09 19.90 -24.93
N SER A 328 31.40 19.77 -26.22
CA SER A 328 30.81 18.77 -27.12
C SER A 328 31.46 17.40 -26.93
N GLY A 329 30.85 16.35 -27.48
CA GLY A 329 31.44 15.00 -27.49
C GLY A 329 32.82 14.94 -28.16
N ASP A 330 32.98 15.53 -29.35
CA ASP A 330 34.25 15.50 -30.08
C ASP A 330 35.38 16.16 -29.28
N HIS A 331 35.16 17.40 -28.83
CA HIS A 331 36.13 18.10 -27.98
C HIS A 331 36.42 17.39 -26.66
N LEU A 332 35.44 16.75 -26.02
CA LEU A 332 35.70 16.00 -24.79
C LEU A 332 36.52 14.73 -25.06
N ALA A 333 36.32 14.07 -26.21
CA ALA A 333 37.14 12.94 -26.63
C ALA A 333 38.60 13.36 -26.87
N ASP A 334 38.81 14.53 -27.48
CA ASP A 334 40.14 15.12 -27.66
C ASP A 334 40.81 15.45 -26.32
N GLU A 335 40.06 15.99 -25.34
CA GLU A 335 40.56 16.24 -23.98
C GLU A 335 40.90 14.93 -23.27
N CYS A 336 40.10 13.87 -23.42
CA CYS A 336 40.44 12.54 -22.89
C CYS A 336 41.74 12.00 -23.48
N LYS A 337 41.96 12.20 -24.78
CA LYS A 337 43.21 11.81 -25.44
C LYS A 337 44.39 12.62 -24.91
N MET A 338 44.25 13.94 -24.81
CA MET A 338 45.31 14.82 -24.29
C MET A 338 45.65 14.50 -22.82
N GLU A 339 44.66 14.20 -21.99
CA GLU A 339 44.87 13.79 -20.60
C GLU A 339 45.67 12.48 -20.53
N PHE A 340 45.34 11.50 -21.37
CA PHE A 340 46.08 10.26 -21.46
C PHE A 340 47.51 10.46 -21.99
N GLU A 341 47.72 11.32 -22.99
CA GLU A 341 49.05 11.63 -23.52
C GLU A 341 49.99 12.23 -22.47
N ASN A 342 49.46 13.00 -21.50
CA ASN A 342 50.25 13.63 -20.45
C ASN A 342 50.85 12.62 -19.46
N ASP A 343 50.12 11.54 -19.15
CA ASP A 343 50.49 10.52 -18.15
C ASP A 343 50.50 9.09 -18.74
N SER A 344 50.85 8.95 -20.01
CA SER A 344 50.73 7.69 -20.78
C SER A 344 51.54 6.51 -20.20
N PHE A 345 52.61 6.79 -19.44
CA PHE A 345 53.45 5.77 -18.81
C PHE A 345 52.77 5.07 -17.62
N ASP A 346 51.73 5.65 -17.04
CA ASP A 346 51.05 5.07 -15.87
C ASP A 346 50.32 3.77 -16.20
N ILE A 347 50.05 3.49 -17.48
CA ILE A 347 49.43 2.24 -17.94
C ILE A 347 50.22 1.00 -17.51
N PHE A 348 51.56 1.10 -17.43
CA PHE A 348 52.42 -0.03 -17.08
C PHE A 348 52.31 -0.45 -15.61
N ASN A 349 51.72 0.39 -14.76
CA ASN A 349 51.44 0.07 -13.37
C ASN A 349 50.11 -0.69 -13.18
N GLY A 350 49.33 -0.86 -14.26
CA GLY A 350 48.02 -1.48 -14.22
C GLY A 350 48.04 -3.01 -14.36
N ASP A 351 47.06 -3.66 -13.72
CA ASP A 351 46.89 -5.12 -13.80
C ASP A 351 46.57 -5.60 -15.24
N GLY A 352 45.91 -4.76 -16.04
CA GLY A 352 45.41 -5.13 -17.38
C GLY A 352 46.47 -5.29 -18.46
N VAL A 353 47.68 -4.76 -18.26
CA VAL A 353 48.84 -5.00 -19.14
C VAL A 353 49.85 -5.97 -18.52
N SER A 354 49.74 -6.26 -17.22
CA SER A 354 50.72 -7.06 -16.47
C SER A 354 50.90 -8.47 -17.04
N GLY A 355 49.83 -9.10 -17.54
CA GLY A 355 49.89 -10.41 -18.19
C GLY A 355 50.72 -10.38 -19.49
N ALA A 356 50.41 -9.42 -20.36
CA ALA A 356 51.15 -9.22 -21.61
C ALA A 356 52.63 -8.87 -21.33
N ILE A 357 52.90 -8.02 -20.35
CA ILE A 357 54.28 -7.69 -19.95
C ILE A 357 55.04 -8.96 -19.51
N ALA A 358 54.43 -9.79 -18.65
CA ALA A 358 55.05 -11.01 -18.15
C ALA A 358 55.34 -12.06 -19.24
N GLU A 359 54.56 -12.09 -20.32
CA GLU A 359 54.72 -13.02 -21.45
C GLU A 359 55.69 -12.52 -22.53
N SER A 360 56.06 -11.23 -22.52
CA SER A 360 56.75 -10.55 -23.63
C SER A 360 58.28 -10.60 -23.60
N ASP A 361 58.89 -10.94 -22.46
CA ASP A 361 60.32 -10.75 -22.19
C ASP A 361 60.84 -9.33 -22.53
N THR A 362 59.96 -8.32 -22.51
CA THR A 362 60.22 -6.94 -22.96
C THR A 362 60.10 -5.97 -21.79
N LEU A 363 61.07 -5.05 -21.70
CA LEU A 363 60.98 -3.87 -20.86
C LEU A 363 60.35 -2.75 -21.68
N PHE A 364 59.06 -2.50 -21.47
CA PHE A 364 58.34 -1.41 -22.12
C PHE A 364 58.74 -0.08 -21.48
N ASP A 365 59.20 0.85 -22.31
CA ASP A 365 59.70 2.16 -21.89
C ASP A 365 59.15 3.30 -22.77
N ASN A 366 58.26 3.00 -23.71
CA ASN A 366 57.70 3.96 -24.63
C ASN A 366 56.26 3.61 -25.04
N VAL A 367 55.45 4.65 -25.24
CA VAL A 367 54.05 4.58 -25.66
C VAL A 367 53.86 5.56 -26.81
N GLU A 368 53.49 5.04 -27.97
CA GLU A 368 53.37 5.77 -29.22
C GLU A 368 52.03 5.45 -29.90
N ASP A 369 51.74 6.14 -31.01
CA ASP A 369 50.55 5.91 -31.84
C ASP A 369 49.22 5.96 -31.07
N ILE A 370 49.08 6.92 -30.15
CA ILE A 370 47.85 7.13 -29.40
C ILE A 370 46.77 7.64 -30.35
N THR A 371 45.71 6.85 -30.54
CA THR A 371 44.58 7.20 -31.39
C THR A 371 43.24 7.07 -30.65
N LEU A 372 42.30 7.93 -31.01
CA LEU A 372 40.91 7.85 -30.56
C LEU A 372 40.16 6.94 -31.55
N GLU A 373 39.69 5.80 -31.07
CA GLU A 373 38.96 4.82 -31.89
C GLU A 373 37.48 5.20 -32.01
N ASN A 374 36.87 5.52 -30.87
CA ASN A 374 35.47 5.88 -30.79
C ASN A 374 35.18 6.60 -29.46
N PHE A 375 34.03 7.28 -29.38
CA PHE A 375 33.47 7.74 -28.11
C PHE A 375 31.97 7.52 -28.08
N TYR A 376 31.40 7.41 -26.88
CA TYR A 376 29.97 7.25 -26.69
C TYR A 376 29.51 7.82 -25.34
N PHE A 377 28.20 8.06 -25.25
CA PHE A 377 27.56 8.53 -24.02
C PHE A 377 26.58 7.48 -23.50
N ASN A 378 26.77 6.99 -22.28
CA ASN A 378 25.90 6.01 -21.64
C ASN A 378 25.93 6.18 -20.11
N ASP A 379 25.11 7.08 -19.58
CA ASP A 379 25.11 7.45 -18.14
C ASP A 379 26.50 7.92 -17.66
N GLY A 380 27.22 8.57 -18.56
CA GLY A 380 28.64 8.90 -18.46
C GLY A 380 29.22 9.07 -19.86
N PHE A 381 30.33 9.78 -19.96
CA PHE A 381 31.07 9.90 -21.21
C PHE A 381 32.21 8.89 -21.23
N TYR A 382 32.42 8.22 -22.36
CA TYR A 382 33.47 7.23 -22.55
C TYR A 382 34.20 7.47 -23.88
N ALA A 383 35.52 7.50 -23.83
CA ALA A 383 36.39 7.57 -25.00
C ALA A 383 37.30 6.33 -25.03
N GLU A 384 37.24 5.60 -26.14
CA GLU A 384 38.08 4.43 -26.39
C GLU A 384 39.33 4.87 -27.14
N LEU A 385 40.48 4.70 -26.50
CA LEU A 385 41.79 4.99 -27.07
C LEU A 385 42.52 3.68 -27.37
N SER A 386 43.34 3.70 -28.41
CA SER A 386 44.34 2.67 -28.68
C SER A 386 45.74 3.30 -28.66
N ALA A 387 46.73 2.56 -28.20
CA ALA A 387 48.13 2.97 -28.20
C ALA A 387 49.04 1.77 -28.46
N SER A 388 50.22 2.02 -29.02
CA SER A 388 51.27 1.01 -29.17
C SER A 388 52.33 1.21 -28.09
N ALA A 389 52.61 0.17 -27.31
CA ALA A 389 53.71 0.14 -26.37
C ALA A 389 54.87 -0.66 -26.96
N ASN A 390 56.07 -0.08 -26.93
CA ASN A 390 57.28 -0.71 -27.41
C ASN A 390 58.43 -0.56 -26.39
N GLY A 391 59.52 -1.29 -26.63
CA GLY A 391 60.65 -1.33 -25.73
C GLY A 391 61.70 -2.36 -26.14
N HIS A 392 62.52 -2.77 -25.19
CA HIS A 392 63.74 -3.54 -25.44
C HIS A 392 63.72 -4.89 -24.71
N HIS A 393 64.44 -5.88 -25.24
CA HIS A 393 64.51 -7.20 -24.63
C HIS A 393 65.17 -7.14 -23.24
N TYR A 394 64.61 -7.81 -22.23
CA TYR A 394 64.99 -7.61 -20.82
C TYR A 394 66.46 -7.92 -20.46
N LYS A 395 67.17 -8.66 -21.31
CA LYS A 395 68.61 -8.99 -21.15
C LYS A 395 69.53 -8.28 -22.12
N GLU A 396 69.00 -7.75 -23.22
CA GLU A 396 69.79 -7.25 -24.34
C GLU A 396 69.19 -5.92 -24.79
N GLU A 397 69.71 -4.81 -24.26
CA GLU A 397 69.19 -3.45 -24.54
C GLU A 397 69.22 -3.08 -26.02
N ASP A 398 70.15 -3.65 -26.80
CA ASP A 398 70.27 -3.40 -28.25
C ASP A 398 69.30 -4.24 -29.11
N VAL A 399 68.50 -5.11 -28.50
CA VAL A 399 67.55 -5.98 -29.21
C VAL A 399 66.13 -5.46 -28.98
N PRO A 400 65.38 -5.14 -30.05
CA PRO A 400 63.99 -4.73 -29.92
C PRO A 400 63.16 -5.84 -29.26
N GLY A 401 62.36 -5.47 -28.28
CA GLY A 401 61.41 -6.36 -27.64
C GLY A 401 60.16 -6.56 -28.48
N ARG A 402 59.21 -7.34 -27.94
CA ARG A 402 57.89 -7.55 -28.53
C ARG A 402 57.00 -6.33 -28.24
N SER A 403 56.33 -5.83 -29.26
CA SER A 403 55.34 -4.74 -29.12
C SER A 403 54.02 -5.23 -28.54
N MET A 404 53.26 -4.30 -27.98
CA MET A 404 51.94 -4.54 -27.40
C MET A 404 50.98 -3.44 -27.86
N THR A 405 49.81 -3.84 -28.35
CA THR A 405 48.67 -2.94 -28.52
C THR A 405 47.92 -2.82 -27.20
N VAL A 406 47.69 -1.58 -26.75
CA VAL A 406 46.95 -1.26 -25.52
C VAL A 406 45.64 -0.58 -25.89
N SER A 407 44.53 -1.09 -25.36
CA SER A 407 43.22 -0.45 -25.40
C SER A 407 42.93 0.20 -24.05
N ILE A 408 42.51 1.46 -24.06
CA ILE A 408 42.26 2.28 -22.87
C ILE A 408 40.86 2.88 -22.97
N ILE A 409 40.10 2.82 -21.88
CA ILE A 409 38.83 3.54 -21.75
C ILE A 409 39.04 4.73 -20.83
N MET A 410 38.94 5.94 -21.36
CA MET A 410 38.86 7.16 -20.55
C MET A 410 37.40 7.48 -20.29
N GLN A 411 37.03 7.84 -19.06
CA GLN A 411 35.64 8.05 -18.69
C GLN A 411 35.43 9.30 -17.83
N CYS A 412 34.23 9.89 -17.93
CA CYS A 412 33.75 10.92 -17.02
C CYS A 412 32.37 10.49 -16.47
N GLU A 413 32.23 10.42 -15.16
CA GLU A 413 30.99 10.02 -14.50
C GLU A 413 29.98 11.17 -14.41
N VAL A 414 28.68 10.86 -14.46
CA VAL A 414 27.63 11.85 -14.25
C VAL A 414 27.49 12.15 -12.76
N LEU A 415 27.74 13.41 -12.40
CA LEU A 415 27.58 13.91 -11.03
C LEU A 415 26.23 14.60 -10.83
N VAL A 416 25.75 15.34 -11.84
CA VAL A 416 24.56 16.18 -11.75
C VAL A 416 23.75 16.09 -13.04
N GLY A 417 22.44 15.85 -12.91
CA GLY A 417 21.53 15.76 -14.06
C GLY A 417 21.90 14.59 -14.95
N LYS A 418 21.89 14.81 -16.27
CA LYS A 418 22.41 13.87 -17.26
C LYS A 418 23.77 14.27 -17.79
N PHE A 419 24.12 15.55 -17.70
CA PHE A 419 25.24 16.11 -18.47
C PHE A 419 26.33 16.78 -17.62
N GLY A 420 26.13 16.95 -16.31
CA GLY A 420 27.17 17.46 -15.42
C GLY A 420 28.16 16.35 -15.06
N LEU A 421 29.36 16.39 -15.64
CA LEU A 421 30.37 15.33 -15.57
C LEU A 421 31.50 15.65 -14.59
N SER A 422 32.11 14.59 -14.03
CA SER A 422 33.33 14.64 -13.23
C SER A 422 34.57 15.03 -14.04
N SER A 423 35.73 15.05 -13.40
CA SER A 423 37.02 14.99 -14.12
C SER A 423 37.14 13.72 -14.96
N ILE A 424 38.03 13.77 -15.94
CA ILE A 424 38.45 12.61 -16.72
C ILE A 424 39.17 11.64 -15.79
N GLU A 425 38.78 10.37 -15.84
CA GLU A 425 39.40 9.29 -15.11
C GLU A 425 39.75 8.14 -16.06
N GLN A 426 40.87 7.47 -15.80
CA GLN A 426 41.23 6.27 -16.51
C GLN A 426 40.40 5.09 -16.00
N GLY A 427 39.64 4.47 -16.89
CA GLY A 427 38.86 3.27 -16.64
C GLY A 427 39.66 2.00 -16.93
N GLU A 428 39.10 1.13 -17.76
CA GLU A 428 39.70 -0.16 -18.10
C GLU A 428 40.89 0.01 -19.06
N VAL A 429 41.97 -0.74 -18.80
CA VAL A 429 43.15 -0.82 -19.65
C VAL A 429 43.38 -2.29 -19.96
N ASN A 430 43.58 -2.64 -21.22
CA ASN A 430 43.85 -4.01 -21.65
C ASN A 430 45.02 -4.04 -22.65
N GLY A 431 46.05 -4.82 -22.34
CA GLY A 431 47.21 -5.02 -23.21
C GLY A 431 47.15 -6.36 -23.96
N THR A 432 47.42 -6.34 -25.27
CA THR A 432 47.55 -7.55 -26.10
C THR A 432 48.87 -7.50 -26.84
N LEU A 433 49.68 -8.57 -26.72
CA LEU A 433 50.95 -8.64 -27.44
C LEU A 433 50.73 -8.81 -28.94
N ASP A 434 51.49 -8.05 -29.73
CA ASP A 434 51.41 -8.12 -31.19
C ASP A 434 52.05 -9.42 -31.68
N ASP A 435 51.45 -10.06 -32.67
CA ASP A 435 52.01 -11.28 -33.25
C ASP A 435 53.30 -10.95 -34.05
N TYR A 436 54.28 -11.85 -33.99
CA TYR A 436 55.47 -11.74 -34.83
C TYR A 436 55.11 -12.15 -36.26
N ASP A 437 55.18 -11.21 -37.20
CA ASP A 437 55.19 -11.49 -38.64
C ASP A 437 56.54 -12.09 -39.10
#